data_AF-A0A2Z6CMA3-F1
#
_entry.id   AF-A0A2Z6CMA3-F1
#
_cell.length_a   1.000
_cell.length_b   1.000
_cell.length_c   1.000
_cell.angle_alpha   90.00
_cell.angle_beta   90.00
_cell.angle_gamma   90.00
#
_symmetry.space_group_name_H-M   'P 1'
#
loop_
_entity.id
_entity.type
_entity.pdbx_description
1 polymer ?
#
loop_
_entity_poly.entity_id
_entity_poly.type
_entity_poly.pdbx_seq_one_letter_code
_entity_poly.pdbx_strand_id
1 'polypeptide(L)'
;MQNRLSISLKNVEIWLIGIVGTLIAINLNLVSRVDHPTNFYVYILFLVTVYLLLKEKANQLNLESNLLSSITGTFLIALVFIYSFFQINIGFLFLFPPLLSGFGIALLASGYRGLKQYKRELWLLGFLTIRNFMIMNKLDLTLVTAKFSTVILWYTGFKVNRSGVMIHLPTGSVEVYSACSGIDLIIDLLSLAVLFIYLLNLSWQQKIMIPIVAACLGFVINGFRVALMAILVAQGDNQAFEYWHLGDGSLIFSTVASLFLCCFCWFLLSRNEKESKNSINYSK
;
A
#
# COMPACT_ATOMS: atom_id res chain seq x y z
N MET A 1 2.64 39.87 27.92
CA MET A 1 3.31 38.55 27.85
C MET A 1 2.48 37.49 27.14
N GLN A 2 1.18 37.31 27.45
CA GLN A 2 0.30 36.35 26.75
C GLN A 2 0.29 36.50 25.22
N ASN A 3 0.30 37.72 24.69
CA ASN A 3 0.29 37.97 23.25
C ASN A 3 1.59 37.56 22.52
N ARG A 4 2.75 37.52 23.21
CA ARG A 4 4.01 37.05 22.60
C ARG A 4 4.11 35.52 22.59
N LEU A 5 3.57 34.86 23.61
CA LEU A 5 3.52 33.39 23.70
C LEU A 5 2.58 32.79 22.65
N SER A 6 1.41 33.39 22.41
CA SER A 6 0.47 32.95 21.37
C SER A 6 1.05 33.13 19.96
N ILE A 7 1.76 34.23 19.70
CA ILE A 7 2.47 34.46 18.43
C ILE A 7 3.60 33.45 18.24
N SER A 8 4.37 33.15 19.29
CA SER A 8 5.46 32.16 19.23
C SER A 8 4.96 30.75 18.92
N LEU A 9 3.87 30.31 19.54
CA LEU A 9 3.28 28.98 19.30
C LEU A 9 2.71 28.87 17.87
N LYS A 10 2.02 29.90 17.41
CA LYS A 10 1.48 29.96 16.04
C LYS A 10 2.58 29.92 14.98
N ASN A 11 3.74 30.51 15.26
CA ASN A 11 4.90 30.42 14.37
C ASN A 11 5.46 28.99 14.28
N VAL A 12 5.57 28.27 15.40
CA VAL A 12 6.07 26.88 15.42
C VAL A 12 5.17 25.96 14.61
N GLU A 13 3.85 26.08 14.75
CA GLU A 13 2.89 25.29 13.95
C GLU A 13 3.05 25.54 12.44
N ILE A 14 3.22 26.80 12.03
CA ILE A 14 3.45 27.16 10.62
C ILE A 14 4.74 26.54 10.09
N TRP A 15 5.83 26.59 10.86
CA TRP A 15 7.10 25.96 10.48
C TRP A 15 6.98 24.44 10.35
N LEU A 16 6.30 23.77 11.28
CA LEU A 16 6.08 22.33 11.22
C LEU A 16 5.26 21.94 9.98
N ILE A 17 4.20 22.68 9.65
CA ILE A 17 3.39 22.45 8.44
C ILE A 17 4.24 22.61 7.18
N GLY A 18 5.09 23.65 7.12
CA GLY A 18 6.01 23.86 6.00
C GLY A 18 7.00 22.69 5.81
N ILE A 19 7.57 22.20 6.91
CA ILE A 19 8.49 21.05 6.90
C ILE A 19 7.76 19.78 6.44
N VAL A 20 6.57 19.52 6.97
CA VAL A 20 5.72 18.38 6.59
C VAL A 20 5.39 18.42 5.10
N GLY A 21 4.93 19.56 4.59
CA GLY A 21 4.60 19.72 3.17
C GLY A 21 5.81 19.49 2.27
N THR A 22 6.99 19.99 2.67
CA THR A 22 8.24 19.78 1.91
C THR A 22 8.64 18.30 1.91
N LEU A 23 8.55 17.62 3.06
CA LEU A 23 8.86 16.20 3.14
C LEU A 23 7.87 15.34 2.34
N ILE A 24 6.58 15.69 2.33
CA ILE A 24 5.59 15.05 1.47
C ILE A 24 5.98 15.19 0.00
N ALA A 25 6.32 16.41 -0.44
CA ALA A 25 6.73 16.67 -1.82
C ALA A 25 7.99 15.86 -2.20
N ILE A 26 8.98 15.79 -1.31
CA ILE A 26 10.19 14.98 -1.51
C ILE A 26 9.85 13.49 -1.65
N ASN A 27 9.04 12.95 -0.73
CA ASN A 27 8.68 11.54 -0.78
C ASN A 27 7.89 11.20 -2.05
N LEU A 28 6.93 12.05 -2.45
CA LEU A 28 6.19 11.85 -3.70
C LEU A 28 7.10 11.94 -4.92
N ASN A 29 8.08 12.85 -4.93
CA ASN A 29 9.07 12.94 -6.01
C ASN A 29 9.99 11.72 -6.06
N LEU A 30 10.38 11.16 -4.92
CA LEU A 30 11.18 9.93 -4.87
C LEU A 30 10.39 8.74 -5.41
N VAL A 31 9.12 8.63 -5.03
CA VAL A 31 8.23 7.56 -5.48
C VAL A 31 7.91 7.66 -6.97
N SER A 32 7.74 8.88 -7.50
CA SER A 32 7.47 9.10 -8.93
C SER A 32 8.65 8.73 -9.83
N ARG A 33 9.85 8.55 -9.28
CA ARG A 33 11.02 8.07 -10.03
C ARG A 33 11.02 6.55 -10.21
N VAL A 34 10.20 5.83 -9.44
CA VAL A 34 10.03 4.38 -9.58
C VAL A 34 8.92 4.14 -10.58
N ASP A 35 9.26 3.48 -11.69
CA ASP A 35 8.32 3.18 -12.77
C ASP A 35 7.39 2.03 -12.38
N HIS A 36 6.39 2.35 -11.54
CA HIS A 36 5.36 1.41 -11.12
C HIS A 36 4.00 2.13 -11.05
N PRO A 37 2.99 1.68 -11.82
CA PRO A 37 1.81 2.48 -12.16
C PRO A 37 0.95 2.87 -10.96
N THR A 38 0.94 2.05 -9.91
CA THR A 38 0.07 2.25 -8.73
C THR A 38 0.80 2.90 -7.56
N ASN A 39 2.14 2.94 -7.59
CA ASN A 39 2.97 3.32 -6.46
C ASN A 39 2.70 4.75 -5.97
N PHE A 40 2.60 5.70 -6.89
CA PHE A 40 2.30 7.09 -6.59
C PHE A 40 0.95 7.26 -5.88
N TYR A 41 -0.10 6.63 -6.41
CA TYR A 41 -1.46 6.72 -5.87
C TYR A 41 -1.58 6.08 -4.49
N VAL A 42 -0.99 4.90 -4.30
CA VAL A 42 -0.97 4.23 -2.99
C VAL A 42 -0.26 5.11 -1.95
N TYR A 43 0.84 5.76 -2.32
CA TYR A 43 1.55 6.67 -1.43
C TYR A 43 0.67 7.84 -0.98
N ILE A 44 -0.07 8.44 -1.90
CA ILE A 44 -1.04 9.50 -1.59
C ILE A 44 -2.10 9.00 -0.60
N LEU A 45 -2.67 7.81 -0.82
CA LEU A 45 -3.70 7.26 0.08
C LEU A 45 -3.17 7.05 1.50
N PHE A 46 -1.94 6.57 1.65
CA PHE A 46 -1.29 6.45 2.96
C PHE A 46 -1.05 7.82 3.61
N LEU A 47 -0.55 8.80 2.86
CA LEU A 47 -0.34 10.16 3.40
C LEU A 47 -1.65 10.84 3.82
N VAL A 48 -2.71 10.69 3.03
CA VAL A 48 -4.06 11.15 3.38
C VAL A 48 -4.54 10.46 4.66
N THR A 49 -4.33 9.15 4.79
CA THR A 49 -4.72 8.41 5.99
C THR A 49 -3.95 8.87 7.22
N VAL A 50 -2.64 9.09 7.10
CA VAL A 50 -1.81 9.69 8.17
C VAL A 50 -2.34 11.07 8.55
N TYR A 51 -2.66 11.92 7.58
CA TYR A 51 -3.26 13.23 7.84
C TYR A 51 -4.59 13.14 8.60
N LEU A 52 -5.49 12.23 8.19
CA LEU A 52 -6.78 12.04 8.86
C LEU A 52 -6.61 11.61 10.33
N LEU A 53 -5.70 10.67 10.60
CA LEU A 53 -5.41 10.22 11.97
C LEU A 53 -4.77 11.32 12.84
N LEU A 54 -3.90 12.14 12.26
CA LEU A 54 -3.33 13.29 12.96
C LEU A 54 -4.39 14.35 13.24
N LYS A 55 -5.29 14.62 12.29
CA LYS A 55 -6.37 15.60 12.44
C LYS A 55 -7.34 15.19 13.56
N GLU A 56 -7.66 13.91 13.70
CA GLU A 56 -8.53 13.40 14.75
C GLU A 56 -8.00 13.71 16.17
N LYS A 57 -6.68 13.68 16.35
CA LYS A 57 -6.02 13.90 17.65
C LYS A 57 -5.29 15.24 17.79
N ALA A 58 -5.45 16.16 16.85
CA ALA A 58 -4.67 17.40 16.78
C ALA A 58 -4.69 18.20 18.09
N ASN A 59 -5.86 18.29 18.74
CA ASN A 59 -6.03 19.03 20.00
C ASN A 59 -5.42 18.34 21.23
N GLN A 60 -5.00 17.07 21.10
CA GLN A 60 -4.43 16.26 22.18
C GLN A 60 -2.91 16.10 22.06
N LEU A 61 -2.31 16.62 20.98
CA LEU A 61 -0.88 16.50 20.74
C LEU A 61 -0.12 17.41 21.70
N ASN A 62 0.87 16.85 22.38
CA ASN A 62 1.82 17.65 23.16
C ASN A 62 3.03 17.98 22.26
N LEU A 63 3.22 19.27 21.97
CA LEU A 63 4.29 19.81 21.11
C LEU A 63 5.50 20.28 21.93
N GLU A 64 5.95 19.44 22.86
CA GLU A 64 7.12 19.69 23.68
C GLU A 64 8.30 18.82 23.23
N SER A 65 9.30 19.46 22.62
CA SER A 65 10.53 18.80 22.17
C SER A 65 11.73 19.22 23.01
N ASN A 66 12.55 18.25 23.43
CA ASN A 66 13.85 18.53 24.05
C ASN A 66 14.90 18.87 22.98
N LEU A 67 15.99 19.55 23.37
CA LEU A 67 17.10 19.91 22.48
C LEU A 67 17.69 18.69 21.74
N LEU A 68 17.96 17.60 22.48
CA LEU A 68 18.48 16.35 21.88
C LEU A 68 17.50 15.73 20.88
N SER A 69 16.20 15.78 21.16
CA SER A 69 15.19 15.30 20.22
C SER A 69 15.10 16.16 18.97
N SER A 70 15.24 17.48 19.10
CA SER A 70 15.23 18.40 17.98
C SER A 70 16.44 18.20 17.07
N ILE A 71 17.63 18.01 17.65
CA ILE A 71 18.86 17.71 16.90
C ILE A 71 18.71 16.39 16.14
N THR A 72 18.26 15.34 16.82
CA THR A 72 18.07 14.03 16.18
C THR A 72 16.98 14.05 15.12
N GLY A 73 15.84 14.70 15.36
CA GLY A 73 14.79 14.88 14.35
C GLY A 73 15.29 15.66 13.13
N THR A 74 16.02 16.76 13.35
CA THR A 74 16.62 17.57 12.28
C THR A 74 17.64 16.77 11.47
N PHE A 75 18.46 15.95 12.13
CA PHE A 75 19.42 15.08 11.46
C PHE A 75 18.70 14.06 10.56
N LEU A 76 17.63 13.41 11.03
CA LEU A 76 16.84 12.48 10.21
C LEU A 76 16.21 13.18 9.00
N ILE A 77 15.66 14.38 9.19
CA ILE A 77 15.11 15.20 8.10
C ILE A 77 16.21 15.53 7.09
N ALA A 78 17.37 16.00 7.56
CA ALA A 78 18.51 16.32 6.70
C ALA A 78 18.99 15.12 5.88
N LEU A 79 18.98 13.91 6.47
CA LEU A 79 19.29 12.67 5.72
C LEU A 79 18.32 12.44 4.56
N VAL A 80 17.01 12.66 4.76
CA VAL A 80 16.01 12.53 3.68
C VAL A 80 16.25 13.56 2.56
N PHE A 81 16.60 14.80 2.92
CA PHE A 81 16.94 15.84 1.95
C PHE A 81 18.21 15.50 1.15
N ILE A 82 19.30 15.14 1.84
CA ILE A 82 20.57 14.73 1.22
C ILE A 82 20.32 13.56 0.26
N TYR A 83 19.56 12.57 0.71
CA TYR A 83 19.19 11.42 -0.09
C TYR A 83 18.47 11.84 -1.39
N SER A 84 17.45 12.69 -1.27
CA SER A 84 16.69 13.17 -2.42
C SER A 84 17.51 14.02 -3.41
N PHE A 85 18.41 14.86 -2.88
CA PHE A 85 19.20 15.82 -3.66
C PHE A 85 20.33 15.15 -4.43
N PHE A 86 21.15 14.34 -3.74
CA PHE A 86 22.33 13.73 -4.33
C PHE A 86 22.02 12.47 -5.16
N GLN A 87 20.75 12.04 -5.20
CA GLN A 87 20.31 10.81 -5.88
C GLN A 87 21.17 9.60 -5.50
N ILE A 88 21.65 9.57 -4.25
CA ILE A 88 22.63 8.56 -3.86
C ILE A 88 21.93 7.21 -3.93
N ASN A 89 22.32 6.39 -4.90
CA ASN A 89 21.74 5.07 -5.13
C ASN A 89 22.29 4.07 -4.10
N ILE A 90 22.14 4.38 -2.80
CA ILE A 90 22.61 3.54 -1.70
C ILE A 90 21.56 2.44 -1.42
N GLY A 91 21.30 1.58 -2.42
CA GLY A 91 20.50 0.36 -2.29
C GLY A 91 19.31 0.45 -1.31
N PHE A 92 19.43 -0.22 -0.16
CA PHE A 92 18.39 -0.37 0.86
C PHE A 92 17.89 0.94 1.48
N LEU A 93 18.67 2.02 1.46
CA LEU A 93 18.27 3.31 2.04
C LEU A 93 17.13 4.01 1.29
N PHE A 94 16.87 3.65 0.02
CA PHE A 94 15.70 4.15 -0.74
C PHE A 94 14.35 3.79 -0.11
N LEU A 95 14.32 2.76 0.75
CA LEU A 95 13.10 2.21 1.33
C LEU A 95 12.58 3.04 2.52
N PHE A 96 13.49 3.72 3.23
CA PHE A 96 13.23 4.38 4.51
C PHE A 96 12.76 5.85 4.48
N PRO A 97 12.81 6.63 3.37
CA PRO A 97 12.38 8.02 3.38
C PRO A 97 11.02 8.30 4.05
N PRO A 98 9.93 7.53 3.84
CA PRO A 98 8.65 7.84 4.51
C PRO A 98 8.76 7.70 6.02
N LEU A 99 9.39 6.62 6.48
CA LEU A 99 9.54 6.33 7.89
C LEU A 99 10.48 7.32 8.58
N LEU A 100 11.61 7.66 7.95
CA LEU A 100 12.56 8.67 8.45
C LEU A 100 11.92 10.06 8.50
N SER A 101 11.10 10.41 7.50
CA SER A 101 10.35 11.67 7.50
C SER A 101 9.37 11.72 8.68
N GLY A 102 8.64 10.64 8.93
CA GLY A 102 7.73 10.51 10.06
C GLY A 102 8.42 10.62 11.42
N PHE A 103 9.51 9.86 11.63
CA PHE A 103 10.29 9.93 12.87
C PHE A 103 10.95 11.29 13.05
N GLY A 104 11.49 11.87 11.98
CA GLY A 104 12.13 13.18 12.00
C GLY A 104 11.17 14.26 12.48
N ILE A 105 9.97 14.34 11.88
CA ILE A 105 8.94 15.29 12.28
C ILE A 105 8.42 15.00 13.70
N ALA A 106 8.15 13.74 14.04
CA ALA A 106 7.61 13.39 15.36
C ALA A 106 8.59 13.74 16.50
N LEU A 107 9.89 13.53 16.29
CA LEU A 107 10.94 13.94 17.24
C LEU A 107 11.10 15.45 17.31
N LEU A 108 11.03 16.14 16.18
CA LEU A 108 11.12 17.59 16.11
C LEU A 108 9.91 18.26 16.80
N ALA A 109 8.71 17.68 16.65
CA ALA A 109 7.48 18.25 17.19
C ALA A 109 7.25 17.91 18.68
N SER A 110 7.49 16.67 19.11
CA SER A 110 7.07 16.19 20.44
C SER A 110 8.13 15.39 21.20
N GLY A 111 9.35 15.31 20.67
CA GLY A 111 10.46 14.58 21.26
C GLY A 111 10.27 13.07 21.47
N TYR A 112 11.24 12.44 22.14
CA TYR A 112 11.24 10.98 22.36
C TYR A 112 10.04 10.49 23.18
N ARG A 113 9.61 11.28 24.17
CA ARG A 113 8.45 10.95 25.01
C ARG A 113 7.15 11.04 24.19
N GLY A 114 7.07 11.98 23.25
CA GLY A 114 5.93 12.19 22.38
C GLY A 114 5.77 11.19 21.25
N LEU A 115 6.80 10.41 20.89
CA LEU A 115 6.71 9.37 19.84
C LEU A 115 5.55 8.39 20.05
N LYS A 116 5.19 8.11 21.32
CA LYS A 116 4.08 7.22 21.67
C LYS A 116 2.73 7.75 21.16
N GLN A 117 2.60 9.06 20.95
CA GLN A 117 1.40 9.69 20.40
C GLN A 117 1.21 9.32 18.92
N TYR A 118 2.30 9.12 18.17
CA TYR A 118 2.31 8.91 16.72
C TYR A 118 2.41 7.43 16.29
N LYS A 119 2.10 6.49 17.19
CA LYS A 119 2.29 5.05 16.92
C LYS A 119 1.59 4.59 15.63
N ARG A 120 0.33 4.99 15.44
CA ARG A 120 -0.47 4.54 14.29
C ARG A 120 0.11 5.07 12.97
N GLU A 121 0.51 6.33 12.95
CA GLU A 121 1.08 7.00 11.78
C GLU A 121 2.45 6.43 11.43
N LEU A 122 3.30 6.21 12.43
CA LEU A 122 4.62 5.60 12.23
C LEU A 122 4.49 4.15 11.73
N TRP A 123 3.48 3.40 12.19
CA TRP A 123 3.20 2.07 11.64
C TRP A 123 2.75 2.12 10.18
N LEU A 124 1.91 3.08 9.79
CA LEU A 124 1.51 3.27 8.39
C LEU A 124 2.70 3.62 7.50
N LEU A 125 3.56 4.55 7.93
CA LEU A 125 4.78 4.91 7.22
C LEU A 125 5.79 3.75 7.18
N GLY A 126 5.85 2.94 8.25
CA GLY A 126 6.65 1.72 8.29
C GLY A 126 6.13 0.67 7.30
N PHE A 127 4.81 0.55 7.15
CA PHE A 127 4.22 -0.33 6.15
C PHE A 127 4.52 0.14 4.72
N LEU A 128 4.56 1.45 4.45
CA LEU A 128 5.05 1.96 3.16
C LEU A 128 6.50 1.54 2.88
N THR A 129 7.37 1.58 3.88
CA THR A 129 8.75 1.07 3.76
C THR A 129 8.77 -0.44 3.46
N ILE A 130 7.95 -1.24 4.13
CA ILE A 130 7.82 -2.68 3.87
C ILE A 130 7.29 -2.93 2.45
N ARG A 131 6.29 -2.17 2.01
CA ARG A 131 5.74 -2.24 0.65
C ARG A 131 6.82 -2.00 -0.40
N ASN A 132 7.62 -0.93 -0.24
CA ASN A 132 8.73 -0.64 -1.14
C ASN A 132 9.73 -1.80 -1.17
N PHE A 133 9.98 -2.44 -0.03
CA PHE A 133 10.85 -3.62 0.04
C PHE A 133 10.29 -4.79 -0.76
N MET A 134 8.97 -5.05 -0.66
CA MET A 134 8.29 -6.10 -1.42
C MET A 134 8.30 -5.83 -2.94
N ILE A 135 8.21 -4.57 -3.36
CA ILE A 135 8.28 -4.19 -4.79
C ILE A 135 9.69 -4.41 -5.34
N MET A 136 10.72 -4.13 -4.55
CA MET A 136 12.11 -4.37 -4.96
C MET A 136 12.50 -5.85 -4.88
N ASN A 137 11.94 -6.59 -3.94
CA ASN A 137 12.24 -8.00 -3.67
C ASN A 137 11.00 -8.86 -3.89
N LYS A 138 10.48 -8.83 -5.13
CA LYS A 138 9.27 -9.57 -5.50
C LYS A 138 9.49 -11.07 -5.29
N LEU A 139 8.53 -11.70 -4.61
CA LEU A 139 8.46 -13.15 -4.53
C LEU A 139 8.10 -13.70 -5.92
N ASP A 140 8.82 -14.72 -6.36
CA ASP A 140 8.52 -15.38 -7.63
C ASP A 140 7.30 -16.30 -7.48
N LEU A 141 6.16 -15.81 -7.98
CA LEU A 141 4.90 -16.56 -8.02
C LEU A 141 4.60 -17.16 -9.41
N THR A 142 5.51 -17.01 -10.38
CA THR A 142 5.27 -17.40 -11.78
C THR A 142 4.83 -18.85 -11.94
N LEU A 143 5.54 -19.79 -11.31
CA LEU A 143 5.23 -21.22 -11.39
C LEU A 143 3.87 -21.55 -10.77
N VAL A 144 3.54 -20.92 -9.64
CA VAL A 144 2.27 -21.16 -8.93
C VAL A 144 1.11 -20.59 -9.76
N THR A 145 1.28 -19.38 -10.30
CA THR A 145 0.33 -18.75 -11.20
C THR A 145 0.14 -19.56 -12.48
N ALA A 146 1.21 -20.11 -13.06
CA ALA A 146 1.13 -20.97 -14.25
C ALA A 146 0.32 -22.25 -13.97
N LYS A 147 0.56 -22.90 -12.83
CA LYS A 147 -0.22 -24.07 -12.38
C LYS A 147 -1.69 -23.72 -12.21
N PHE A 148 -1.99 -22.64 -11.49
CA PHE A 148 -3.37 -22.24 -11.22
C PHE A 148 -4.13 -21.84 -12.49
N SER A 149 -3.49 -21.08 -13.38
CA SER A 149 -4.09 -20.68 -14.66
C SER A 149 -4.31 -21.89 -15.59
N THR A 150 -3.41 -22.88 -15.57
CA THR A 150 -3.60 -24.16 -16.28
C THR A 150 -4.83 -24.90 -15.77
N VAL A 151 -5.04 -24.93 -14.45
CA VAL A 151 -6.23 -25.55 -13.85
C VAL A 151 -7.51 -24.83 -14.31
N ILE A 152 -7.52 -23.49 -14.32
CA ILE A 152 -8.65 -22.71 -14.83
C ILE A 152 -8.96 -23.09 -16.28
N LEU A 153 -7.94 -23.10 -17.16
CA LEU A 153 -8.09 -23.44 -18.58
C LEU A 153 -8.61 -24.86 -18.81
N TRP A 154 -8.12 -25.81 -18.01
CA TRP A 154 -8.57 -27.20 -18.09
C TRP A 154 -10.05 -27.32 -17.70
N TYR A 155 -10.48 -26.66 -16.62
CA TYR A 155 -11.88 -26.65 -16.20
C TYR A 155 -12.81 -25.93 -17.18
N THR A 156 -12.31 -24.96 -17.96
CA THR A 156 -13.09 -24.30 -19.02
C THR A 156 -13.12 -25.08 -20.34
N GLY A 157 -12.52 -26.28 -20.39
CA GLY A 157 -12.63 -27.22 -21.50
C GLY A 157 -11.48 -27.16 -22.52
N PHE A 158 -10.43 -26.37 -22.27
CA PHE A 158 -9.28 -26.32 -23.17
C PHE A 158 -8.36 -27.53 -22.99
N LYS A 159 -7.86 -28.06 -24.10
CA LYS A 159 -6.77 -29.04 -24.11
C LYS A 159 -5.45 -28.33 -23.80
N VAL A 160 -5.11 -28.22 -22.52
CA VAL A 160 -3.94 -27.50 -22.04
C VAL A 160 -2.89 -28.46 -21.49
N ASN A 161 -1.62 -28.17 -21.77
CA ASN A 161 -0.47 -28.82 -21.12
C ASN A 161 0.48 -27.75 -20.58
N ARG A 162 1.23 -28.04 -19.51
CA ARG A 162 2.12 -27.07 -18.87
C ARG A 162 3.53 -27.64 -18.69
N SER A 163 4.53 -26.86 -19.08
CA SER A 163 5.96 -27.16 -18.94
C SER A 163 6.63 -26.04 -18.14
N GLY A 164 6.78 -26.21 -16.82
CA GLY A 164 7.31 -25.12 -15.97
C GLY A 164 6.38 -23.89 -15.96
N VAL A 165 6.90 -22.72 -16.34
CA VAL A 165 6.13 -21.47 -16.46
C VAL A 165 5.40 -21.34 -17.81
N MET A 166 5.63 -22.26 -18.75
CA MET A 166 4.97 -22.29 -20.06
C MET A 166 3.63 -23.00 -19.99
N ILE A 167 2.59 -22.36 -20.53
CA ILE A 167 1.25 -22.93 -20.73
C ILE A 167 1.05 -23.13 -22.24
N HIS A 168 0.79 -24.36 -22.65
CA HIS A 168 0.61 -24.76 -24.04
C HIS A 168 -0.86 -25.07 -24.32
N LEU A 169 -1.42 -24.40 -25.33
CA LEU A 169 -2.69 -24.69 -25.96
C LEU A 169 -2.44 -25.26 -27.37
N PRO A 170 -3.43 -25.87 -28.03
CA PRO A 170 -3.21 -26.55 -29.32
C PRO A 170 -2.68 -25.62 -30.43
N THR A 171 -3.05 -24.35 -30.36
CA THR A 171 -2.78 -23.33 -31.38
C THR A 171 -1.87 -22.19 -30.88
N GLY A 172 -1.39 -22.24 -29.64
CA GLY A 172 -0.60 -21.15 -29.05
C GLY A 172 0.06 -21.53 -27.72
N SER A 173 0.99 -20.70 -27.25
CA SER A 173 1.65 -20.90 -25.96
C SER A 173 1.93 -19.56 -25.30
N VAL A 174 1.82 -19.52 -23.97
CA VAL A 174 2.11 -18.32 -23.17
C VAL A 174 3.08 -18.65 -22.06
N GLU A 175 4.10 -17.82 -21.92
CA GLU A 175 5.04 -17.85 -20.80
C GLU A 175 4.55 -16.92 -19.68
N VAL A 176 4.46 -17.44 -18.45
CA VAL A 176 4.15 -16.60 -17.28
C VAL A 176 5.43 -15.94 -16.78
N TYR A 177 5.73 -14.75 -17.30
CA TYR A 177 6.85 -13.93 -16.83
C TYR A 177 6.57 -13.26 -15.48
N SER A 178 7.62 -12.72 -14.86
CA SER A 178 7.57 -12.03 -13.56
C SER A 178 6.46 -10.97 -13.47
N ALA A 179 6.22 -10.20 -14.55
CA ALA A 179 5.15 -9.19 -14.61
C ALA A 179 3.72 -9.79 -14.58
N CYS A 180 3.56 -11.07 -14.93
CA CYS A 180 2.30 -11.81 -14.86
C CYS A 180 2.20 -12.73 -13.64
N SER A 181 3.19 -12.68 -12.73
CA SER A 181 3.20 -13.51 -11.51
C SER A 181 2.03 -13.20 -10.57
N GLY A 182 1.47 -11.97 -10.63
CA GLY A 182 0.37 -11.50 -9.78
C GLY A 182 0.82 -10.84 -8.48
N ILE A 183 2.13 -10.80 -8.21
CA ILE A 183 2.67 -10.21 -6.98
C ILE A 183 2.35 -8.72 -6.84
N ASP A 184 2.34 -7.97 -7.94
CA ASP A 184 2.02 -6.53 -7.92
C ASP A 184 0.58 -6.28 -7.47
N LEU A 185 -0.37 -7.05 -8.00
CA LEU A 185 -1.78 -6.97 -7.60
C LEU A 185 -1.98 -7.36 -6.12
N ILE A 186 -1.24 -8.37 -5.65
CA ILE A 186 -1.25 -8.77 -4.24
C ILE A 186 -0.73 -7.65 -3.35
N ILE A 187 0.40 -7.03 -3.70
CA ILE A 187 0.99 -5.91 -2.94
C ILE A 187 0.01 -4.73 -2.87
N ASP A 188 -0.67 -4.41 -3.97
CA ASP A 188 -1.63 -3.31 -4.03
C ASP A 188 -2.86 -3.57 -3.15
N LEU A 189 -3.41 -4.79 -3.19
CA LEU A 189 -4.54 -5.16 -2.31
C LEU A 189 -4.13 -5.26 -0.84
N LEU A 190 -2.92 -5.73 -0.53
CA LEU A 190 -2.39 -5.70 0.83
C LEU A 190 -2.23 -4.27 1.34
N SER A 191 -1.86 -3.34 0.47
CA SER A 191 -1.77 -1.91 0.79
C SER A 191 -3.15 -1.36 1.16
N LEU A 192 -4.17 -1.66 0.36
CA LEU A 192 -5.55 -1.27 0.64
C LEU A 192 -6.10 -1.93 1.92
N ALA A 193 -5.78 -3.20 2.15
CA ALA A 193 -6.14 -3.93 3.37
C ALA A 193 -5.59 -3.24 4.64
N VAL A 194 -4.33 -2.77 4.60
CA VAL A 194 -3.75 -2.02 5.72
C VAL A 194 -4.48 -0.71 5.94
N LEU A 195 -4.79 0.05 4.89
CA LEU A 195 -5.57 1.28 5.04
C LEU A 195 -6.92 1.02 5.72
N PHE A 196 -7.63 -0.04 5.33
CA PHE A 196 -8.89 -0.44 5.96
C PHE A 196 -8.72 -0.84 7.43
N ILE A 197 -7.64 -1.54 7.79
CA ILE A 197 -7.35 -1.89 9.20
C ILE A 197 -7.22 -0.66 10.10
N TYR A 198 -6.68 0.44 9.56
CA TYR A 198 -6.48 1.69 10.31
C TYR A 198 -7.69 2.63 10.29
N LEU A 199 -8.50 2.59 9.23
CA LEU A 199 -9.67 3.46 9.05
C LEU A 199 -10.97 2.87 9.60
N LEU A 200 -11.07 1.55 9.70
CA LEU A 200 -12.31 0.85 10.06
C LEU A 200 -12.26 0.27 11.48
N ASN A 201 -13.43 0.25 12.13
CA ASN A 201 -13.62 -0.39 13.43
C ASN A 201 -13.75 -1.91 13.27
N LEU A 202 -12.61 -2.60 13.29
CA LEU A 202 -12.50 -4.04 13.03
C LEU A 202 -12.03 -4.82 14.27
N SER A 203 -12.58 -6.02 14.44
CA SER A 203 -12.13 -6.96 15.47
C SER A 203 -10.73 -7.51 15.13
N TRP A 204 -10.02 -8.06 16.13
CA TRP A 204 -8.69 -8.65 15.91
C TRP A 204 -8.69 -9.77 14.85
N GLN A 205 -9.75 -10.58 14.81
CA GLN A 205 -9.91 -11.62 13.80
C GLN A 205 -10.05 -11.01 12.39
N GLN A 206 -10.82 -9.93 12.25
CA GLN A 206 -11.00 -9.23 10.97
C GLN A 206 -9.72 -8.59 10.48
N LYS A 207 -8.90 -8.04 11.39
CA LYS A 207 -7.58 -7.45 11.05
C LYS A 207 -6.60 -8.49 10.47
N ILE A 208 -6.74 -9.76 10.83
CA ILE A 208 -5.93 -10.85 10.26
C ILE A 208 -6.56 -11.37 8.96
N MET A 209 -7.89 -11.49 8.92
CA MET A 209 -8.60 -12.05 7.78
C MET A 209 -8.54 -11.15 6.53
N ILE A 210 -8.63 -9.83 6.68
CA ILE A 210 -8.67 -8.89 5.54
C ILE A 210 -7.39 -8.97 4.68
N PRO A 211 -6.16 -8.95 5.24
CA PRO A 211 -4.94 -9.16 4.45
C PRO A 211 -4.87 -10.52 3.74
N ILE A 212 -5.36 -11.57 4.39
CA ILE A 212 -5.40 -12.92 3.78
C ILE A 212 -6.33 -12.91 2.56
N VAL A 213 -7.55 -12.37 2.72
CA VAL A 213 -8.52 -12.25 1.62
C VAL A 213 -7.96 -11.37 0.49
N ALA A 214 -7.29 -10.26 0.83
CA ALA A 214 -6.64 -9.40 -0.15
C ALA A 214 -5.58 -10.14 -0.98
N ALA A 215 -4.69 -10.90 -0.33
CA ALA A 215 -3.69 -11.71 -1.03
C ALA A 215 -4.32 -12.81 -1.89
N CYS A 216 -5.33 -13.51 -1.37
CA CYS A 216 -6.06 -14.52 -2.12
C CYS A 216 -6.76 -13.94 -3.34
N LEU A 217 -7.47 -12.81 -3.21
CA LEU A 217 -8.14 -12.14 -4.32
C LEU A 217 -7.13 -11.72 -5.40
N GLY A 218 -6.00 -11.13 -5.01
CA GLY A 218 -4.98 -10.72 -5.96
C GLY A 218 -4.40 -11.90 -6.74
N PHE A 219 -4.10 -13.00 -6.05
CA PHE A 219 -3.63 -14.23 -6.69
C PHE A 219 -4.68 -14.82 -7.65
N VAL A 220 -5.93 -14.99 -7.19
CA VAL A 220 -7.00 -15.63 -7.96
C VAL A 220 -7.34 -14.82 -9.21
N ILE A 221 -7.52 -13.51 -9.07
CA ILE A 221 -7.89 -12.63 -10.19
C ILE A 221 -6.76 -12.53 -11.21
N ASN A 222 -5.50 -12.52 -10.76
CA ASN A 222 -4.37 -12.60 -11.68
C ASN A 222 -4.31 -13.96 -12.41
N GLY A 223 -4.69 -15.06 -11.76
CA GLY A 223 -4.83 -16.36 -12.43
C GLY A 223 -5.84 -16.33 -13.58
N PHE A 224 -7.00 -15.71 -13.35
CA PHE A 224 -7.99 -15.50 -14.42
C PHE A 224 -7.46 -14.60 -15.54
N ARG A 225 -6.70 -13.55 -15.21
CA ARG A 225 -6.01 -12.70 -16.21
C ARG A 225 -5.09 -13.53 -17.10
N VAL A 226 -4.22 -14.35 -16.51
CA VAL A 226 -3.27 -15.18 -17.28
C VAL A 226 -4.00 -16.23 -18.11
N ALA A 227 -5.06 -16.84 -17.58
CA ALA A 227 -5.90 -17.76 -18.36
C ALA A 227 -6.55 -17.06 -19.57
N LEU A 228 -7.09 -15.85 -19.40
CA LEU A 228 -7.61 -15.04 -20.50
C LEU A 228 -6.52 -14.78 -21.55
N MET A 229 -5.30 -14.43 -21.13
CA MET A 229 -4.22 -14.10 -22.05
C MET A 229 -3.83 -15.33 -22.90
N ALA A 230 -3.79 -16.50 -22.27
CA ALA A 230 -3.53 -17.75 -22.97
C ALA A 230 -4.61 -18.10 -24.00
N ILE A 231 -5.88 -17.81 -23.72
CA ILE A 231 -6.99 -18.00 -24.67
C ILE A 231 -6.83 -17.07 -25.88
N LEU A 232 -6.55 -15.79 -25.66
CA LEU A 232 -6.42 -14.79 -26.74
C LEU A 232 -5.26 -15.14 -27.68
N VAL A 233 -4.12 -15.55 -27.13
CA VAL A 233 -2.98 -16.02 -27.93
C VAL A 233 -3.34 -17.26 -28.74
N ALA A 234 -4.05 -18.22 -28.13
CA ALA A 234 -4.49 -19.42 -28.84
C ALA A 234 -5.51 -19.12 -29.97
N GLN A 235 -6.24 -18.02 -29.88
CA GLN A 235 -7.16 -17.54 -30.93
C GLN A 235 -6.45 -16.74 -32.02
N GLY A 236 -5.17 -16.39 -31.84
CA GLY A 236 -4.41 -15.54 -32.76
C GLY A 236 -4.81 -14.06 -32.68
N ASP A 237 -5.54 -13.63 -31.66
CA ASP A 237 -5.97 -12.24 -31.47
C ASP A 237 -4.90 -11.44 -30.70
N ASN A 238 -3.83 -11.08 -31.42
CA ASN A 238 -2.73 -10.32 -30.86
C ASN A 238 -3.15 -8.92 -30.40
N GLN A 239 -4.13 -8.30 -31.05
CA GLN A 239 -4.60 -6.97 -30.68
C GLN A 239 -5.34 -7.00 -29.34
N ALA A 240 -6.21 -7.97 -29.13
CA ALA A 240 -6.85 -8.17 -27.83
C ALA A 240 -5.82 -8.54 -26.76
N PHE A 241 -4.86 -9.43 -27.07
CA PHE A 241 -3.80 -9.78 -26.14
C PHE A 241 -3.06 -8.53 -25.63
N GLU A 242 -2.59 -7.65 -26.53
CA GLU A 242 -1.89 -6.42 -26.16
C GLU A 242 -2.77 -5.49 -25.30
N TYR A 243 -4.04 -5.33 -25.64
CA TYR A 243 -4.98 -4.50 -24.87
C TYR A 243 -5.15 -4.98 -23.42
N TRP A 244 -5.24 -6.28 -23.20
CA TRP A 244 -5.41 -6.85 -21.86
C TRP A 244 -4.09 -7.09 -21.12
N HIS A 245 -2.98 -7.19 -21.85
CA HIS A 245 -1.65 -7.38 -21.30
C HIS A 245 -1.06 -6.05 -20.80
N LEU A 246 -0.94 -5.06 -21.69
CA LEU A 246 -0.30 -3.77 -21.44
C LEU A 246 -1.26 -2.57 -21.52
N GLY A 247 -2.37 -2.70 -22.25
CA GLY A 247 -3.36 -1.63 -22.40
C GLY A 247 -4.23 -1.42 -21.15
N ASP A 248 -5.21 -0.53 -21.29
CA ASP A 248 -6.15 -0.16 -20.22
C ASP A 248 -6.95 -1.35 -19.68
N GLY A 249 -7.14 -2.40 -20.48
CA GLY A 249 -7.80 -3.64 -20.05
C GLY A 249 -7.11 -4.30 -18.85
N SER A 250 -5.80 -4.11 -18.70
CA SER A 250 -5.05 -4.60 -17.54
C SER A 250 -5.53 -4.00 -16.20
N LEU A 251 -6.02 -2.76 -16.21
CA LEU A 251 -6.53 -2.05 -15.02
C LEU A 251 -7.87 -2.61 -14.52
N ILE A 252 -8.62 -3.31 -15.38
CA ILE A 252 -9.90 -3.91 -15.00
C ILE A 252 -9.68 -4.97 -13.91
N PHE A 253 -8.60 -5.75 -13.99
CA PHE A 253 -8.29 -6.79 -12.99
C PHE A 253 -8.02 -6.19 -11.60
N SER A 254 -7.24 -5.11 -11.52
CA SER A 254 -6.95 -4.45 -10.24
C SER A 254 -8.20 -3.76 -9.67
N THR A 255 -9.02 -3.17 -10.55
CA THR A 255 -10.30 -2.55 -10.17
C THR A 255 -11.27 -3.58 -9.61
N VAL A 256 -11.48 -4.70 -10.32
CA VAL A 256 -12.36 -5.79 -9.87
C VAL A 256 -11.88 -6.39 -8.54
N ALA A 257 -10.58 -6.60 -8.40
CA ALA A 257 -10.01 -7.12 -7.15
C ALA A 257 -10.23 -6.16 -5.97
N SER A 258 -10.01 -4.86 -6.20
CA SER A 258 -10.22 -3.82 -5.19
C SER A 258 -11.69 -3.72 -4.81
N LEU A 259 -12.60 -3.79 -5.79
CA LEU A 259 -14.05 -3.80 -5.55
C LEU A 259 -14.47 -5.00 -4.71
N PHE A 260 -13.98 -6.21 -5.00
CA PHE A 260 -14.29 -7.38 -4.17
C PHE A 260 -13.78 -7.23 -2.74
N LEU A 261 -12.58 -6.68 -2.55
CA LEU A 261 -12.06 -6.40 -1.21
C LEU A 261 -12.90 -5.35 -0.48
N CYS A 262 -13.33 -4.28 -1.17
CA CYS A 262 -14.23 -3.27 -0.63
C CYS A 262 -15.58 -3.86 -0.22
N CYS A 263 -16.20 -4.68 -1.08
CA CYS A 263 -17.45 -5.38 -0.78
C CYS A 263 -17.30 -6.32 0.42
N PHE A 264 -16.18 -7.03 0.53
CA PHE A 264 -15.89 -7.87 1.68
C PHE A 264 -15.78 -7.05 2.98
N CYS A 265 -15.06 -5.93 2.96
CA CYS A 265 -14.95 -5.05 4.12
C CYS A 265 -16.30 -4.44 4.51
N TRP A 266 -17.10 -4.02 3.52
CA TRP A 266 -18.46 -3.53 3.74
C TRP A 266 -19.36 -4.58 4.41
N PHE A 267 -19.28 -5.83 3.97
CA PHE A 267 -19.99 -6.95 4.57
C PHE A 267 -19.59 -7.16 6.04
N LEU A 268 -18.30 -7.11 6.36
CA LEU A 268 -17.82 -7.23 7.74
C LEU A 268 -18.32 -6.09 8.64
N LEU A 269 -18.27 -4.85 8.15
CA LEU A 269 -18.80 -3.68 8.86
C LEU A 269 -20.30 -3.83 9.16
N SER A 270 -21.07 -4.23 8.14
CA SER A 270 -22.51 -4.45 8.27
C SER A 270 -22.83 -5.54 9.31
N ARG A 271 -21.95 -6.54 9.47
CA ARG A 271 -22.09 -7.58 10.49
C ARG A 271 -21.79 -7.05 11.88
N ASN A 272 -20.72 -6.27 12.03
CA ASN A 272 -20.32 -5.66 13.31
C ASN A 272 -21.43 -4.75 13.87
N GLU A 273 -22.08 -3.96 13.01
CA GLU A 273 -23.20 -3.10 13.42
C GLU A 273 -24.42 -3.90 13.91
N LYS A 274 -24.75 -5.02 13.25
CA LYS A 274 -25.84 -5.90 13.67
C LYS A 274 -25.55 -6.57 15.01
N GLU A 275 -24.34 -7.10 15.17
CA GLU A 275 -23.89 -7.71 16.43
C GLU A 275 -23.95 -6.71 17.59
N SER A 276 -23.51 -5.46 17.37
CA SER A 276 -23.58 -4.39 18.37
C SER A 276 -24.99 -3.98 18.74
N LYS A 277 -25.95 -3.97 17.80
CA LYS A 277 -27.36 -3.63 18.09
C LYS A 277 -28.04 -4.73 18.91
N ASN A 278 -27.76 -5.99 18.58
CA ASN A 278 -28.33 -7.13 19.29
C ASN A 278 -27.86 -7.18 20.76
N SER A 279 -26.57 -6.97 21.03
CA SER A 279 -26.04 -6.98 22.42
C SER A 279 -26.63 -5.87 23.31
N ILE A 280 -26.97 -4.72 22.74
CA ILE A 280 -27.64 -3.63 23.45
C ILE A 280 -29.10 -4.00 23.78
N ASN A 281 -29.78 -4.72 22.90
CA ASN A 281 -31.18 -5.12 23.13
C ASN A 281 -31.33 -6.24 24.16
N TYR A 282 -30.35 -7.13 24.31
CA TYR A 282 -30.37 -8.19 25.34
C TYR A 282 -29.92 -7.73 26.73
N SER A 283 -29.34 -6.52 26.84
CA SER A 283 -28.92 -5.94 28.13
C SER A 283 -29.92 -4.92 28.70
N LYS A 284 -31.04 -4.69 28.01
CA LYS A 284 -32.22 -3.97 28.50
C LYS A 284 -33.31 -4.94 28.90
#